data_AF-A0A3A0DKD9-F1
#
_entry.id   AF-A0A3A0DKD9-F1
#
_cell.length_a   1.000
_cell.length_b   1.000
_cell.length_c   1.000
_cell.angle_alpha   90.00
_cell.angle_beta   90.00
_cell.angle_gamma   90.00
#
_symmetry.space_group_name_H-M   'P 1'
#
loop_
_entity.id
_entity.type
_entity.pdbx_description
1 polymer ?
#
loop_
_entity_poly.entity_id
_entity_poly.type
_entity_poly.pdbx_seq_one_letter_code
_entity_poly.pdbx_strand_id
1 'polypeptide(L)'
;MPEPGPFTTIALTAGLLTEIAAGILRHYLQMLDDTLVGRMLKRVGLVQPNFDERLHDTLNKALRFYFDKYPQRELTGIITFFRDPIVAKQIGGYILDRQPINQVEIDLALDKHLDRETNTKLLIPKRGFKPEQIIPDFIECYRKVLCEQLSVPQMAILLEVVDQTNTLVAEIQASEERMKSYITELLATKLSPAFLGAAYKAGQKELANQLTEEMDATGLIQTNQAVKTIQARLHHLPALFENGLCKGRPLKIAIDEYFISHGLDQDTLADWRQTFIETLAQVSGNQQSLKPYFSGDTLLGGFRLCGISEKLCTTRFSIFLLPPSQDRNVYLELGIAIGIGAPFFLIQHYEAHIPSVLEGLTRYVKGGLFRTMRRELASRIEEYNFGVVRFTTNLPTASNKSEYLIAAGELIEDEDFEASVAEALGNAYSDLKVVSLTERLRTKSESSWILEQLVEAIQASRFAIYRVDESSSPTTFLALGISIGLNRPFLMIHRTGREVPLDIRGMTIYQFNSFVNLKKEIVLRHQLFFERYAK
;
A
#
# COMPACT_ATOMS: atom_id res chain seq x y z
N MET A 1 33.53 -55.38 -34.32
CA MET A 1 34.06 -54.46 -33.30
C MET A 1 32.88 -54.00 -32.46
N PRO A 2 32.86 -54.24 -31.14
CA PRO A 2 31.76 -53.79 -30.30
C PRO A 2 31.83 -52.27 -30.12
N GLU A 3 30.70 -51.60 -30.29
CA GLU A 3 30.53 -50.17 -29.99
C GLU A 3 30.85 -49.92 -28.50
N PRO A 4 31.58 -48.83 -28.17
CA PRO A 4 31.78 -48.46 -26.78
C PRO A 4 30.42 -48.02 -26.20
N GLY A 5 29.91 -48.77 -25.23
CA GLY A 5 28.68 -48.44 -24.52
C GLY A 5 28.75 -47.07 -23.84
N PRO A 6 27.59 -46.46 -23.54
CA PRO A 6 27.54 -45.12 -22.96
C PRO A 6 28.26 -45.15 -21.61
N PHE A 7 29.41 -44.48 -21.54
CA PHE A 7 30.00 -44.09 -20.28
C PHE A 7 28.91 -43.42 -19.46
N THR A 8 28.67 -43.94 -18.26
CA THR A 8 27.62 -43.51 -17.35
C THR A 8 27.75 -42.01 -17.05
N THR A 9 27.03 -41.20 -17.85
CA THR A 9 26.93 -39.73 -17.77
C THR A 9 26.50 -39.29 -16.38
N ILE A 10 25.73 -40.13 -15.69
CA ILE A 10 25.09 -39.89 -14.38
C ILE A 10 26.11 -39.68 -13.24
N ALA A 11 27.28 -40.32 -13.27
CA ALA A 11 28.29 -40.17 -12.20
C ALA A 11 29.18 -38.94 -12.40
N LEU A 12 29.47 -38.58 -13.66
CA LEU A 12 30.21 -37.37 -14.01
C LEU A 12 29.37 -36.11 -13.79
N THR A 13 28.07 -36.14 -14.11
CA THR A 13 27.16 -35.00 -13.90
C THR A 13 26.99 -34.67 -12.43
N ALA A 14 26.83 -35.66 -11.53
CA ALA A 14 26.62 -35.39 -10.11
C ALA A 14 27.79 -34.63 -9.45
N GLY A 15 29.04 -35.00 -9.73
CA GLY A 15 30.23 -34.29 -9.23
C GLY A 15 30.40 -32.90 -9.86
N LEU A 16 30.10 -32.80 -11.16
CA LEU A 16 30.21 -31.53 -11.88
C LEU A 16 29.17 -30.49 -11.44
N LEU A 17 27.96 -30.93 -11.10
CA LEU A 17 26.86 -30.08 -10.64
C LEU A 17 27.14 -29.50 -9.24
N THR A 18 27.66 -30.34 -8.33
CA THR A 18 28.09 -29.92 -6.98
C THR A 18 29.15 -28.82 -7.04
N GLU A 19 30.12 -28.91 -7.95
CA GLU A 19 31.12 -27.85 -8.13
C GLU A 19 30.54 -26.53 -8.64
N ILE A 20 29.51 -26.58 -9.50
CA ILE A 20 28.83 -25.38 -10.03
C ILE A 20 28.07 -24.67 -8.91
N ALA A 21 27.25 -25.41 -8.15
CA ALA A 21 26.51 -24.84 -7.03
C ALA A 21 27.46 -24.29 -5.94
N ALA A 22 28.58 -24.97 -5.69
CA ALA A 22 29.61 -24.49 -4.75
C ALA A 22 30.31 -23.22 -5.25
N GLY A 23 30.53 -23.10 -6.57
CA GLY A 23 31.10 -21.90 -7.19
C GLY A 23 30.20 -20.67 -7.04
N ILE A 24 28.89 -20.84 -7.25
CA ILE A 24 27.89 -19.78 -7.04
C ILE A 24 27.89 -19.34 -5.56
N LEU A 25 27.88 -20.28 -4.62
CA LEU A 25 27.84 -19.99 -3.18
C LEU A 25 29.12 -19.33 -2.66
N ARG A 26 30.30 -19.83 -3.05
CA ARG A 26 31.59 -19.36 -2.52
C ARG A 26 31.84 -17.87 -2.83
N HIS A 27 31.31 -17.38 -3.95
CA HIS A 27 31.41 -15.95 -4.30
C HIS A 27 30.46 -15.07 -3.47
N TYR A 28 29.32 -15.61 -3.04
CA TYR A 28 28.28 -14.85 -2.34
C TYR A 28 28.41 -14.86 -0.82
N LEU A 29 28.97 -15.92 -0.23
CA LEU A 29 29.16 -16.02 1.22
C LEU A 29 30.09 -14.94 1.78
N GLN A 30 31.01 -14.40 0.98
CA GLN A 30 31.85 -13.27 1.38
C GLN A 30 31.11 -11.93 1.39
N MET A 31 29.96 -11.81 0.73
CA MET A 31 29.20 -10.56 0.62
C MET A 31 27.97 -10.50 1.52
N LEU A 32 27.34 -11.65 1.79
CA LEU A 32 26.07 -11.72 2.54
C LEU A 32 26.17 -11.22 3.99
N ASP A 33 27.34 -11.34 4.62
CA ASP A 33 27.54 -10.87 6.00
C ASP A 33 27.47 -9.35 6.16
N ASP A 34 27.71 -8.59 5.08
CA ASP A 34 27.70 -7.12 5.12
C ASP A 34 26.36 -6.50 4.70
N THR A 35 25.48 -7.28 4.04
CA THR A 35 24.21 -6.77 3.52
C THR A 35 23.11 -6.65 4.58
N LEU A 36 22.19 -5.70 4.36
CA LEU A 36 21.06 -5.43 5.24
C LEU A 36 20.03 -6.57 5.22
N VAL A 37 19.87 -7.20 4.04
CA VAL A 37 19.00 -8.38 3.84
C VAL A 37 19.58 -9.62 4.52
N GLY A 38 20.89 -9.88 4.41
CA GLY A 38 21.55 -10.99 5.12
C GLY A 38 21.41 -10.90 6.64
N ARG A 39 21.56 -9.68 7.19
CA ARG A 39 21.31 -9.41 8.62
C ARG A 39 19.85 -9.55 9.01
N MET A 40 18.92 -9.11 8.16
CA MET A 40 17.47 -9.23 8.41
C MET A 40 17.03 -10.70 8.40
N LEU A 41 17.43 -11.49 7.40
CA LEU A 41 17.06 -12.91 7.27
C LEU A 41 17.64 -13.76 8.42
N LYS A 42 18.84 -13.45 8.92
CA LYS A 42 19.40 -14.02 10.17
C LYS A 42 18.56 -13.65 11.39
N ARG A 43 18.10 -12.40 11.48
CA ARG A 43 17.34 -11.88 12.63
C ARG A 43 15.93 -12.47 12.76
N VAL A 44 15.29 -12.81 11.64
CA VAL A 44 13.94 -13.43 11.61
C VAL A 44 13.97 -14.96 11.64
N GLY A 45 15.14 -15.59 11.82
CA GLY A 45 15.28 -17.04 11.89
C GLY A 45 15.04 -17.77 10.56
N LEU A 46 15.01 -17.04 9.44
CA LEU A 46 14.86 -17.62 8.09
C LEU A 46 16.18 -18.14 7.54
N VAL A 47 17.32 -17.56 7.95
CA VAL A 47 18.64 -18.19 7.80
C VAL A 47 18.81 -19.19 8.95
N GLN A 48 18.30 -20.40 8.75
CA GLN A 48 18.68 -21.53 9.61
C GLN A 48 20.18 -21.80 9.45
N PRO A 49 20.85 -22.45 10.44
CA PRO A 49 22.28 -22.76 10.37
C PRO A 49 22.73 -23.59 9.15
N ASN A 50 21.79 -24.02 8.30
CA ASN A 50 22.02 -24.76 7.06
C ASN A 50 21.49 -24.05 5.80
N PHE A 51 21.30 -22.72 5.82
CA PHE A 51 20.87 -21.96 4.64
C PHE A 51 21.76 -22.23 3.43
N ASP A 52 23.07 -22.27 3.64
CA ASP A 52 24.05 -22.51 2.59
C ASP A 52 23.91 -23.91 2.01
N GLU A 53 23.70 -24.92 2.86
CA GLU A 53 23.47 -26.30 2.44
C GLU A 53 22.15 -26.44 1.66
N ARG A 54 21.09 -25.72 2.08
CA ARG A 54 19.81 -25.71 1.36
C ARG A 54 19.91 -25.01 0.03
N LEU A 55 20.53 -23.83 -0.03
CA LEU A 55 20.71 -23.10 -1.27
C LEU A 55 21.58 -23.91 -2.24
N HIS A 56 22.61 -24.58 -1.72
CA HIS A 56 23.42 -25.51 -2.48
C HIS A 56 22.60 -26.67 -3.06
N ASP A 57 21.79 -27.32 -2.22
CA ASP A 57 20.92 -28.42 -2.61
C ASP A 57 19.87 -27.98 -3.65
N THR A 58 19.26 -26.80 -3.46
CA THR A 58 18.31 -26.21 -4.40
C THR A 58 18.96 -25.93 -5.75
N LEU A 59 20.14 -25.30 -5.79
CA LEU A 59 20.85 -25.01 -7.04
C LEU A 59 21.29 -26.30 -7.75
N ASN A 60 21.74 -27.31 -7.00
CA ASN A 60 22.08 -28.62 -7.56
C ASN A 60 20.86 -29.30 -8.19
N LYS A 61 19.74 -29.34 -7.47
CA LYS A 61 18.48 -29.89 -7.98
C LYS A 61 17.94 -29.10 -9.17
N ALA A 62 18.08 -27.77 -9.17
CA ALA A 62 17.70 -26.90 -10.28
C ALA A 62 18.51 -27.18 -11.55
N LEU A 63 19.83 -27.36 -11.43
CA LEU A 63 20.67 -27.71 -12.57
C LEU A 63 20.36 -29.12 -13.08
N ARG A 64 20.13 -30.10 -12.19
CA ARG A 64 19.68 -31.45 -12.60
C ARG A 64 18.37 -31.35 -13.37
N PHE A 65 17.38 -30.70 -12.78
CA PHE A 65 16.06 -30.52 -13.39
C PHE A 65 16.15 -29.77 -14.74
N TYR A 66 17.06 -28.80 -14.86
CA TYR A 66 17.31 -28.10 -16.13
C TYR A 66 17.83 -29.05 -17.22
N PHE A 67 18.84 -29.87 -16.93
CA PHE A 67 19.37 -30.82 -17.93
C PHE A 67 18.41 -31.98 -18.22
N ASP A 68 17.60 -32.40 -17.24
CA ASP A 68 16.54 -33.38 -17.44
C ASP A 68 15.42 -32.81 -18.34
N LYS A 69 15.04 -31.54 -18.14
CA LYS A 69 14.02 -30.84 -18.95
C LYS A 69 14.53 -30.50 -20.35
N TYR A 70 15.82 -30.21 -20.49
CA TYR A 70 16.46 -29.79 -21.74
C TYR A 70 17.68 -30.67 -22.08
N PRO A 71 17.51 -31.99 -22.35
CA PRO A 71 18.62 -32.91 -22.57
C PRO A 71 19.48 -32.54 -23.79
N GLN A 72 18.90 -31.87 -24.77
CA GLN A 72 19.63 -31.34 -25.92
C GLN A 72 20.67 -30.27 -25.54
N ARG A 73 20.59 -29.68 -24.35
CA ARG A 73 21.52 -28.67 -23.83
C ARG A 73 22.60 -29.25 -22.92
N GLU A 74 22.61 -30.56 -22.69
CA GLU A 74 23.70 -31.26 -22.01
C GLU A 74 24.92 -31.33 -22.96
N LEU A 75 25.63 -30.22 -23.04
CA LEU A 75 26.86 -30.05 -23.81
C LEU A 75 27.96 -29.57 -22.86
N THR A 76 29.18 -30.07 -23.02
CA THR A 76 30.30 -29.72 -22.14
C THR A 76 30.52 -28.21 -22.06
N GLY A 77 30.43 -27.49 -23.18
CA GLY A 77 30.52 -26.03 -23.22
C GLY A 77 29.42 -25.29 -22.43
N ILE A 78 28.22 -25.86 -22.31
CA ILE A 78 27.14 -25.29 -21.48
C ILE A 78 27.39 -25.59 -20.00
N ILE A 79 27.91 -26.78 -19.69
CA ILE A 79 28.30 -27.13 -18.32
C ILE A 79 29.44 -26.22 -17.85
N THR A 80 30.44 -25.94 -18.70
CA THR A 80 31.53 -25.02 -18.36
C THR A 80 31.09 -23.56 -18.33
N PHE A 81 30.07 -23.18 -19.11
CA PHE A 81 29.46 -21.86 -19.04
C PHE A 81 28.86 -21.57 -17.65
N PHE A 82 28.11 -22.50 -17.05
CA PHE A 82 27.60 -22.33 -15.68
C PHE A 82 28.71 -22.29 -14.61
N ARG A 83 29.91 -22.77 -14.92
CA ARG A 83 31.11 -22.68 -14.05
C ARG A 83 31.86 -21.36 -14.17
N ASP A 84 31.55 -20.54 -15.17
CA ASP A 84 32.25 -19.28 -15.35
C ASP A 84 31.97 -18.37 -14.13
N PRO A 85 33.01 -17.83 -13.46
CA PRO A 85 32.82 -16.99 -12.28
C PRO A 85 31.93 -15.78 -12.52
N ILE A 86 31.92 -15.21 -13.74
CA ILE A 86 31.09 -14.06 -14.09
C ILE A 86 29.62 -14.50 -14.17
N VAL A 87 29.35 -15.64 -14.81
CA VAL A 87 28.00 -16.20 -14.94
C VAL A 87 27.46 -16.62 -13.57
N ALA A 88 28.27 -17.34 -12.78
CA ALA A 88 27.92 -17.75 -11.43
C ALA A 88 27.63 -16.54 -10.53
N LYS A 89 28.43 -15.47 -10.65
CA LYS A 89 28.19 -14.20 -9.95
C LYS A 89 26.85 -13.61 -10.35
N GLN A 90 26.59 -13.43 -11.63
CA GLN A 90 25.34 -12.80 -12.07
C GLN A 90 24.09 -13.61 -11.70
N ILE A 91 24.14 -14.94 -11.81
CA ILE A 91 23.05 -15.82 -11.38
C ILE A 91 22.83 -15.68 -9.87
N GLY A 92 23.89 -15.76 -9.07
CA GLY A 92 23.78 -15.60 -7.62
C GLY A 92 23.25 -14.22 -7.24
N GLY A 93 23.68 -13.16 -7.94
CA GLY A 93 23.26 -11.78 -7.68
C GLY A 93 21.82 -11.54 -8.04
N TYR A 94 21.35 -12.17 -9.11
CA TYR A 94 19.95 -12.18 -9.48
C TYR A 94 19.09 -12.93 -8.44
N ILE A 95 19.55 -14.09 -7.97
CA ILE A 95 18.81 -14.94 -7.02
C ILE A 95 18.76 -14.33 -5.61
N LEU A 96 19.88 -13.81 -5.12
CA LEU A 96 20.06 -13.36 -3.73
C LEU A 96 19.82 -11.87 -3.56
N ASP A 97 20.33 -11.06 -4.49
CA ASP A 97 20.37 -9.60 -4.37
C ASP A 97 19.48 -8.86 -5.38
N ARG A 98 18.75 -9.62 -6.24
CA ARG A 98 17.92 -9.08 -7.33
C ARG A 98 18.67 -8.19 -8.32
N GLN A 99 19.98 -8.38 -8.47
CA GLN A 99 20.75 -7.63 -9.45
C GLN A 99 20.31 -8.02 -10.88
N PRO A 100 20.09 -7.05 -11.77
CA PRO A 100 19.77 -7.35 -13.15
C PRO A 100 20.94 -8.10 -13.80
N ILE A 101 20.63 -9.11 -14.59
CA ILE A 101 21.62 -9.88 -15.35
C ILE A 101 22.14 -8.99 -16.48
N ASN A 102 23.45 -8.77 -16.52
CA ASN A 102 24.09 -8.04 -17.60
C ASN A 102 24.22 -8.97 -18.81
N GLN A 103 23.24 -8.88 -19.72
CA GLN A 103 23.15 -9.74 -20.89
C GLN A 103 24.41 -9.70 -21.76
N VAL A 104 25.06 -8.53 -21.89
CA VAL A 104 26.29 -8.39 -22.69
C VAL A 104 27.43 -9.24 -22.13
N GLU A 105 27.59 -9.25 -20.80
CA GLU A 105 28.60 -10.08 -20.13
C GLU A 105 28.26 -11.57 -20.19
N ILE A 106 26.97 -11.91 -20.11
CA ILE A 106 26.50 -13.29 -20.28
C ILE A 106 26.77 -13.79 -21.69
N ASP A 107 26.46 -13.00 -22.72
CA ASP A 107 26.69 -13.35 -24.12
C ASP A 107 28.19 -13.52 -24.40
N LEU A 108 29.03 -12.60 -23.90
CA LEU A 108 30.49 -12.71 -24.00
C LEU A 108 31.04 -13.98 -23.31
N ALA A 109 30.51 -14.31 -22.13
CA ALA A 109 30.91 -15.52 -21.41
C ALA A 109 30.44 -16.77 -22.18
N LEU A 110 29.22 -16.75 -22.71
CA LEU A 110 28.66 -17.84 -23.49
C LEU A 110 29.48 -18.08 -24.75
N ASP A 111 29.72 -17.06 -25.57
CA ASP A 111 30.54 -17.16 -26.78
C ASP A 111 31.94 -17.71 -26.49
N LYS A 112 32.59 -17.20 -25.43
CA LYS A 112 33.91 -17.69 -24.98
C LYS A 112 33.91 -19.20 -24.69
N HIS A 113 32.85 -19.75 -24.08
CA HIS A 113 32.77 -21.18 -23.76
C HIS A 113 32.29 -22.02 -24.93
N LEU A 114 31.45 -21.46 -25.81
CA LEU A 114 31.00 -22.12 -27.04
C LEU A 114 32.13 -22.21 -28.09
N ASP A 115 32.98 -21.20 -28.20
CA ASP A 115 34.08 -21.15 -29.18
C ASP A 115 35.27 -22.04 -28.82
N ARG A 116 35.47 -22.31 -27.52
CA ARG A 116 36.53 -23.23 -27.06
C ARG A 116 36.25 -24.69 -27.39
N GLU A 117 34.99 -25.04 -27.66
CA GLU A 117 34.58 -26.39 -28.00
C GLU A 117 33.89 -26.46 -29.36
N THR A 118 34.66 -26.80 -30.39
CA THR A 118 34.18 -26.94 -31.78
C THR A 118 32.94 -27.85 -31.89
N ASN A 119 32.86 -28.89 -31.06
CA ASN A 119 31.72 -29.81 -31.03
C ASN A 119 30.45 -29.14 -30.49
N THR A 120 30.54 -28.33 -29.44
CA THR A 120 29.39 -27.64 -28.84
C THR A 120 28.81 -26.63 -29.82
N LYS A 121 29.67 -25.83 -30.49
CA LYS A 121 29.26 -24.86 -31.52
C LYS A 121 28.57 -25.52 -32.71
N LEU A 122 29.04 -26.69 -33.16
CA LEU A 122 28.42 -27.43 -34.26
C LEU A 122 27.10 -28.12 -33.88
N LEU A 123 26.91 -28.46 -32.59
CA LEU A 123 25.73 -29.16 -32.10
C LEU A 123 24.57 -28.21 -31.78
N ILE A 124 24.81 -26.95 -31.41
CA ILE A 124 23.74 -25.98 -31.10
C ILE A 124 22.76 -25.81 -32.26
N PRO A 125 23.18 -25.48 -33.51
CA PRO A 125 22.25 -25.34 -34.63
C PRO A 125 21.53 -26.66 -34.96
N LYS A 126 22.21 -27.81 -34.80
CA LYS A 126 21.64 -29.13 -35.05
C LYS A 126 20.58 -29.54 -34.03
N ARG A 127 20.70 -29.05 -32.79
CA ARG A 127 19.81 -29.35 -31.67
C ARG A 127 18.70 -28.30 -31.49
N GLY A 128 18.70 -27.23 -32.28
CA GLY A 128 17.57 -26.32 -32.45
C GLY A 128 17.20 -25.48 -31.22
N PHE A 129 18.13 -25.25 -30.29
CA PHE A 129 17.88 -24.36 -29.14
C PHE A 129 18.62 -23.04 -29.28
N LYS A 130 18.04 -22.01 -28.66
CA LYS A 130 18.53 -20.63 -28.65
C LYS A 130 19.45 -20.43 -27.44
N PRO A 131 20.74 -20.07 -27.63
CA PRO A 131 21.68 -19.87 -26.52
C PRO A 131 21.18 -18.81 -25.51
N GLU A 132 20.45 -17.81 -25.98
CA GLU A 132 19.90 -16.71 -25.15
C GLU A 132 18.86 -17.21 -24.13
N GLN A 133 18.30 -18.40 -24.32
CA GLN A 133 17.31 -18.99 -23.43
C GLN A 133 17.94 -19.81 -22.29
N ILE A 134 19.26 -20.04 -22.29
CA ILE A 134 19.92 -20.90 -21.29
C ILE A 134 19.71 -20.35 -19.87
N ILE A 135 19.92 -19.05 -19.65
CA ILE A 135 19.77 -18.43 -18.33
C ILE A 135 18.29 -18.29 -17.93
N PRO A 136 17.38 -17.75 -18.77
CA PRO A 136 15.95 -17.71 -18.44
C PRO A 136 15.36 -19.07 -18.07
N ASP A 137 15.66 -20.10 -18.86
CA ASP A 137 15.16 -21.45 -18.62
C ASP A 137 15.75 -22.09 -17.35
N PHE A 138 17.02 -21.78 -17.04
CA PHE A 138 17.62 -22.20 -15.78
C PHE A 138 16.94 -21.53 -14.57
N ILE A 139 16.68 -20.22 -14.64
CA ILE A 139 15.97 -19.49 -13.58
C ILE A 139 14.55 -20.03 -13.38
N GLU A 140 13.86 -20.39 -14.45
CA GLU A 140 12.55 -21.07 -14.38
C GLU A 140 12.66 -22.41 -13.63
N CYS A 141 13.66 -23.23 -13.97
CA CYS A 141 13.93 -24.50 -13.30
C CYS A 141 14.26 -24.31 -11.82
N TYR A 142 15.07 -23.31 -11.48
CA TYR A 142 15.38 -22.93 -10.11
C TYR A 142 14.13 -22.54 -9.33
N ARG A 143 13.27 -21.67 -9.89
CA ARG A 143 12.01 -21.28 -9.26
C ARG A 143 11.14 -22.49 -8.97
N LYS A 144 11.02 -23.42 -9.92
CA LYS A 144 10.23 -24.64 -9.74
C LYS A 144 10.77 -25.54 -8.62
N VAL A 145 12.08 -25.78 -8.58
CA VAL A 145 12.70 -26.58 -7.52
C VAL A 145 12.58 -25.90 -6.15
N LEU A 146 12.72 -24.58 -6.12
CA LEU A 146 12.49 -23.80 -4.91
C LEU A 146 11.03 -23.94 -4.44
N CYS A 147 10.07 -23.93 -5.37
CA CYS A 147 8.67 -24.16 -5.07
C CYS A 147 8.42 -25.55 -4.48
N GLU A 148 9.07 -26.59 -5.00
CA GLU A 148 8.90 -27.96 -4.50
C GLU A 148 9.47 -28.16 -3.08
N GLN A 149 10.33 -27.25 -2.61
CA GLN A 149 11.00 -27.36 -1.30
C GLN A 149 10.46 -26.41 -0.22
N LEU A 150 9.72 -25.38 -0.61
CA LEU A 150 9.12 -24.44 0.32
C LEU A 150 7.74 -24.93 0.77
N SER A 151 7.42 -24.73 2.05
CA SER A 151 6.04 -24.93 2.52
C SER A 151 5.09 -23.92 1.86
N VAL A 152 3.81 -24.28 1.72
CA VAL A 152 2.78 -23.41 1.09
C VAL A 152 2.76 -21.98 1.66
N PRO A 153 2.92 -21.73 2.98
CA PRO A 153 3.01 -20.37 3.52
C PRO A 153 4.29 -19.63 3.12
N GLN A 154 5.44 -20.32 3.04
CA GLN A 154 6.70 -19.73 2.59
C GLN A 154 6.67 -19.41 1.08
N MET A 155 5.93 -20.22 0.31
CA MET A 155 5.66 -19.98 -1.10
C MET A 155 4.86 -18.71 -1.35
N ALA A 156 3.77 -18.51 -0.60
CA ALA A 156 2.90 -17.36 -0.76
C ALA A 156 3.69 -16.06 -0.53
N ILE A 157 4.47 -16.00 0.55
CA ILE A 157 5.33 -14.85 0.87
C ILE A 157 6.42 -14.64 -0.20
N LEU A 158 7.06 -15.72 -0.68
CA LEU A 158 8.14 -15.60 -1.65
C LEU A 158 7.64 -15.24 -3.05
N LEU A 159 6.51 -15.80 -3.50
CA LEU A 159 5.89 -15.49 -4.78
C LEU A 159 5.29 -14.08 -4.79
N GLU A 160 4.63 -13.66 -3.72
CA GLU A 160 4.10 -12.30 -3.60
C GLU A 160 5.23 -11.25 -3.64
N VAL A 161 6.33 -11.49 -2.92
CA VAL A 161 7.51 -10.62 -2.97
C VAL A 161 8.16 -10.65 -4.36
N VAL A 162 8.24 -11.81 -5.03
CA VAL A 162 8.82 -11.94 -6.38
C VAL A 162 7.96 -11.25 -7.44
N ASP A 163 6.63 -11.41 -7.40
CA ASP A 163 5.70 -10.82 -8.37
C ASP A 163 5.56 -9.31 -8.19
N GLN A 164 5.53 -8.83 -6.95
CA GLN A 164 5.59 -7.39 -6.66
C GLN A 164 6.91 -6.79 -7.16
N THR A 165 8.02 -7.51 -7.04
CA THR A 165 9.33 -7.04 -7.51
C THR A 165 9.45 -7.07 -9.03
N ASN A 166 8.95 -8.09 -9.72
CA ASN A 166 8.95 -8.14 -11.19
C ASN A 166 8.08 -7.02 -11.79
N THR A 167 6.94 -6.73 -11.14
CA THR A 167 6.08 -5.60 -11.50
C THR A 167 6.79 -4.27 -11.28
N LEU A 168 7.48 -4.11 -10.15
CA LEU A 168 8.28 -2.92 -9.86
C LEU A 168 9.43 -2.72 -10.86
N VAL A 169 10.18 -3.77 -11.20
CA VAL A 169 11.29 -3.71 -12.16
C VAL A 169 10.79 -3.40 -13.57
N ALA A 170 9.68 -4.01 -13.99
CA ALA A 170 9.04 -3.70 -15.27
C ALA A 170 8.58 -2.23 -15.33
N GLU A 171 8.03 -1.71 -14.23
CA GLU A 171 7.61 -0.31 -14.13
C GLU A 171 8.80 0.65 -14.10
N ILE A 172 9.90 0.29 -13.44
CA ILE A 172 11.17 1.05 -13.45
C ILE A 172 11.74 1.10 -14.86
N GLN A 173 11.79 -0.02 -15.58
CA GLN A 173 12.27 -0.07 -16.96
C GLN A 173 11.36 0.72 -17.91
N ALA A 174 10.05 0.60 -17.76
CA ALA A 174 9.08 1.42 -18.50
C ALA A 174 9.25 2.92 -18.18
N SER A 175 9.52 3.26 -16.92
CA SER A 175 9.80 4.62 -16.48
C SER A 175 11.10 5.16 -17.06
N GLU A 176 12.17 4.37 -17.09
CA GLU A 176 13.45 4.73 -17.73
C GLU A 176 13.29 4.97 -19.23
N GLU A 177 12.55 4.11 -19.94
CA GLU A 177 12.30 4.31 -21.38
C GLU A 177 11.41 5.53 -21.65
N ARG A 178 10.40 5.78 -20.82
CA ARG A 178 9.62 7.04 -20.86
C ARG A 178 10.50 8.25 -20.62
N MET A 179 11.43 8.17 -19.67
CA MET A 179 12.33 9.27 -19.31
C MET A 179 13.39 9.52 -20.39
N LYS A 180 13.95 8.47 -21.00
CA LYS A 180 14.86 8.58 -22.16
C LYS A 180 14.16 9.17 -23.38
N SER A 181 12.96 8.69 -23.69
CA SER A 181 12.11 9.24 -24.76
C SER A 181 11.83 10.72 -24.53
N TYR A 182 11.43 11.09 -23.31
CA TYR A 182 11.17 12.48 -22.92
C TYR A 182 12.41 13.36 -22.97
N ILE A 183 13.57 12.88 -22.51
CA ILE A 183 14.85 13.61 -22.58
C ILE A 183 15.26 13.80 -24.04
N THR A 184 15.05 12.79 -24.88
CA THR A 184 15.37 12.85 -26.32
C THR A 184 14.44 13.82 -27.04
N GLU A 185 13.16 13.86 -26.68
CA GLU A 185 12.19 14.82 -27.21
C GLU A 185 12.48 16.26 -26.73
N LEU A 186 12.87 16.45 -25.47
CA LEU A 186 13.33 17.72 -24.90
C LEU A 186 14.61 18.25 -25.58
N LEU A 187 15.55 17.36 -25.85
CA LEU A 187 16.79 17.69 -26.56
C LEU A 187 16.52 18.00 -28.04
N ALA A 188 15.58 17.28 -28.67
CA ALA A 188 15.17 17.49 -30.06
C ALA A 188 14.42 18.82 -30.26
N THR A 189 13.65 19.28 -29.27
CA THR A 189 12.82 20.49 -29.38
C THR A 189 13.56 21.80 -29.11
N LYS A 190 14.86 21.77 -28.77
CA LYS A 190 15.70 22.97 -28.44
C LYS A 190 15.01 23.95 -27.49
N LEU A 191 14.19 23.45 -26.57
CA LEU A 191 13.43 24.30 -25.66
C LEU A 191 14.37 24.89 -24.60
N SER A 192 14.50 26.21 -24.59
CA SER A 192 15.29 26.90 -23.58
C SER A 192 14.65 26.69 -22.19
N PRO A 193 15.45 26.67 -21.10
CA PRO A 193 14.93 26.62 -19.74
C PRO A 193 13.88 27.71 -19.44
N ALA A 194 13.98 28.87 -20.10
CA ALA A 194 13.02 29.96 -20.00
C ALA A 194 11.65 29.61 -20.62
N PHE A 195 11.62 28.89 -21.75
CA PHE A 195 10.38 28.44 -22.38
C PHE A 195 9.70 27.34 -21.57
N LEU A 196 10.48 26.41 -20.99
CA LEU A 196 9.97 25.43 -20.04
C LEU A 196 9.40 26.09 -18.79
N GLY A 197 10.06 27.14 -18.28
CA GLY A 197 9.56 27.94 -17.16
C GLY A 197 8.27 28.72 -17.49
N ALA A 198 8.12 29.22 -18.71
CA ALA A 198 6.92 29.92 -19.17
C ALA A 198 5.74 28.96 -19.39
N ALA A 199 5.97 27.82 -20.05
CA ALA A 199 4.97 26.75 -20.22
C ALA A 199 4.55 26.17 -18.86
N TYR A 200 5.49 26.03 -17.93
CA TYR A 200 5.22 25.67 -16.54
C TYR A 200 4.26 26.68 -15.90
N LYS A 201 4.57 27.98 -15.94
CA LYS A 201 3.69 29.03 -15.37
C LYS A 201 2.32 29.09 -16.02
N ALA A 202 2.21 28.91 -17.34
CA ALA A 202 0.95 28.89 -18.06
C ALA A 202 0.06 27.70 -17.63
N GLY A 203 0.59 26.48 -17.55
CA GLY A 203 -0.17 25.31 -17.07
C GLY A 203 -0.62 25.43 -15.61
N GLN A 204 0.15 26.15 -14.76
CA GLN A 204 -0.26 26.46 -13.38
C GLN A 204 -1.54 27.30 -13.33
N LYS A 205 -1.63 28.28 -14.24
CA LYS A 205 -2.75 29.22 -14.29
C LYS A 205 -4.01 28.54 -14.78
N GLU A 206 -3.89 27.65 -15.76
CA GLU A 206 -5.02 26.88 -16.31
C GLU A 206 -5.58 25.87 -15.31
N LEU A 207 -4.70 25.17 -14.58
CA LEU A 207 -5.06 24.34 -13.43
C LEU A 207 -5.86 25.10 -12.38
N ALA A 208 -5.30 26.24 -11.95
CA ALA A 208 -5.91 27.07 -10.92
C ALA A 208 -7.30 27.53 -11.37
N ASN A 209 -7.47 27.87 -12.66
CA ASN A 209 -8.76 28.25 -13.22
C ASN A 209 -9.77 27.09 -13.25
N GLN A 210 -9.38 25.87 -13.64
CA GLN A 210 -10.30 24.73 -13.68
C GLN A 210 -10.73 24.28 -12.26
N LEU A 211 -9.78 24.19 -11.32
CA LEU A 211 -10.10 23.96 -9.91
C LEU A 211 -10.99 25.08 -9.35
N THR A 212 -10.79 26.33 -9.80
CA THR A 212 -11.67 27.47 -9.47
C THR A 212 -13.08 27.21 -9.97
N GLU A 213 -13.24 26.82 -11.24
CA GLU A 213 -14.54 26.61 -11.85
C GLU A 213 -15.34 25.50 -11.14
N GLU A 214 -14.70 24.40 -10.74
CA GLU A 214 -15.37 23.31 -10.00
C GLU A 214 -15.69 23.69 -8.55
N MET A 215 -14.76 24.34 -7.87
CA MET A 215 -14.99 24.83 -6.51
C MET A 215 -16.05 25.96 -6.50
N ASP A 216 -16.21 26.73 -7.58
CA ASP A 216 -17.25 27.75 -7.73
C ASP A 216 -18.60 27.10 -8.10
N ALA A 217 -18.60 26.13 -9.00
CA ALA A 217 -19.78 25.34 -9.37
C ALA A 217 -20.37 24.60 -8.16
N THR A 218 -19.53 24.17 -7.22
CA THR A 218 -19.94 23.54 -5.95
C THR A 218 -20.22 24.55 -4.83
N GLY A 219 -20.02 25.85 -5.08
CA GLY A 219 -20.29 26.94 -4.15
C GLY A 219 -19.32 27.03 -2.96
N LEU A 220 -18.13 26.44 -3.06
CA LEU A 220 -17.12 26.43 -2.00
C LEU A 220 -16.25 27.70 -1.98
N ILE A 221 -16.08 28.38 -3.13
CA ILE A 221 -15.32 29.64 -3.21
C ILE A 221 -16.17 30.83 -2.78
N GLN A 222 -17.47 30.81 -3.08
CA GLN A 222 -18.38 31.91 -2.74
C GLN A 222 -18.56 31.99 -1.22
N THR A 223 -17.98 33.02 -0.61
CA THR A 223 -17.99 33.20 0.86
C THR A 223 -19.39 33.11 1.46
N ASN A 224 -20.41 33.68 0.80
CA ASN A 224 -21.80 33.60 1.29
C ASN A 224 -22.38 32.18 1.26
N GLN A 225 -22.06 31.38 0.25
CA GLN A 225 -22.55 30.00 0.12
C GLN A 225 -21.79 29.04 1.04
N ALA A 226 -20.48 29.25 1.19
CA ALA A 226 -19.66 28.53 2.16
C ALA A 226 -20.12 28.81 3.60
N VAL A 227 -20.40 30.08 3.93
CA VAL A 227 -20.99 30.47 5.23
C VAL A 227 -22.32 29.76 5.45
N LYS A 228 -23.24 29.77 4.47
CA LYS A 228 -24.52 29.04 4.58
C LYS A 228 -24.32 27.54 4.77
N THR A 229 -23.34 26.93 4.10
CA THR A 229 -23.05 25.50 4.21
C THR A 229 -22.49 25.14 5.59
N ILE A 230 -21.54 25.94 6.10
CA ILE A 230 -21.01 25.76 7.46
C ILE A 230 -22.10 26.02 8.50
N GLN A 231 -22.89 27.08 8.33
CA GLN A 231 -24.01 27.40 9.22
C GLN A 231 -25.07 26.31 9.22
N ALA A 232 -25.43 25.74 8.07
CA ALA A 232 -26.37 24.63 7.98
C ALA A 232 -25.85 23.39 8.74
N ARG A 233 -24.55 23.07 8.59
CA ARG A 233 -23.90 22.00 9.36
C ARG A 233 -23.87 22.29 10.87
N LEU A 234 -23.66 23.53 11.27
CA LEU A 234 -23.62 23.93 12.68
C LEU A 234 -25.00 24.17 13.29
N HIS A 235 -26.04 24.33 12.47
CA HIS A 235 -27.42 24.53 12.93
C HIS A 235 -27.92 23.30 13.69
N HIS A 236 -27.53 22.11 13.23
CA HIS A 236 -27.64 20.87 13.97
C HIS A 236 -26.23 20.45 14.37
N LEU A 237 -25.78 20.93 15.54
CA LEU A 237 -24.49 20.53 16.10
C LEU A 237 -24.34 19.01 15.98
N PRO A 238 -23.28 18.49 15.34
CA PRO A 238 -23.08 17.06 15.25
C PRO A 238 -23.12 16.46 16.65
N ALA A 239 -23.77 15.31 16.81
CA ALA A 239 -23.92 14.64 18.11
C ALA A 239 -22.58 14.51 18.85
N LEU A 240 -21.48 14.36 18.10
CA LEU A 240 -20.10 14.39 18.59
C LEU A 240 -19.78 15.58 19.53
N PHE A 241 -20.33 16.77 19.27
CA PHE A 241 -20.12 18.00 20.07
C PHE A 241 -21.25 18.29 21.06
N GLU A 242 -22.46 17.78 20.84
CA GLU A 242 -23.59 18.01 21.74
C GLU A 242 -23.53 17.09 22.97
N ASN A 243 -23.35 15.78 22.74
CA ASN A 243 -23.39 14.76 23.77
C ASN A 243 -22.28 13.69 23.63
N GLY A 244 -21.39 13.84 22.64
CA GLY A 244 -20.32 12.90 22.33
C GLY A 244 -18.96 13.21 22.98
N LEU A 245 -17.92 12.62 22.39
CA LEU A 245 -16.53 12.73 22.83
C LEU A 245 -16.04 14.19 22.95
N CYS A 246 -16.53 15.07 22.08
CA CYS A 246 -16.09 16.46 21.99
C CYS A 246 -17.06 17.44 22.64
N LYS A 247 -17.89 16.94 23.57
CA LYS A 247 -18.85 17.75 24.32
C LYS A 247 -18.20 18.96 24.97
N GLY A 248 -18.80 20.13 24.77
CA GLY A 248 -18.36 21.40 25.36
C GLY A 248 -17.17 22.05 24.65
N ARG A 249 -16.67 21.46 23.57
CA ARG A 249 -15.63 22.10 22.75
C ARG A 249 -16.24 23.28 21.98
N PRO A 250 -15.66 24.49 22.07
CA PRO A 250 -16.17 25.63 21.33
C PRO A 250 -15.92 25.44 19.82
N LEU A 251 -16.96 25.64 19.01
CA LEU A 251 -16.83 25.60 17.56
C LEU A 251 -16.67 27.02 17.03
N LYS A 252 -15.45 27.37 16.61
CA LYS A 252 -15.17 28.64 15.95
C LYS A 252 -15.23 28.46 14.44
N ILE A 253 -16.21 29.08 13.79
CA ILE A 253 -16.34 29.10 12.34
C ILE A 253 -15.06 29.66 11.71
N ALA A 254 -14.45 28.88 10.81
CA ALA A 254 -13.22 29.22 10.10
C ALA A 254 -13.52 29.30 8.60
N ILE A 255 -14.33 30.30 8.22
CA ILE A 255 -14.77 30.50 6.84
C ILE A 255 -13.66 30.94 5.90
N ASP A 256 -12.46 31.27 6.36
CA ASP A 256 -11.30 31.54 5.51
C ASP A 256 -10.32 30.37 5.51
N GLU A 257 -10.68 29.22 6.09
CA GLU A 257 -9.81 28.05 6.18
C GLU A 257 -10.37 26.81 5.45
N TYR A 258 -9.45 25.95 5.01
CA TYR A 258 -9.73 24.59 4.55
C TYR A 258 -8.78 23.61 5.23
N PHE A 259 -9.26 22.41 5.55
CA PHE A 259 -8.49 21.39 6.24
C PHE A 259 -7.66 20.55 5.26
N ILE A 260 -6.44 20.20 5.62
CA ILE A 260 -5.60 19.27 4.85
C ILE A 260 -5.09 18.16 5.76
N SER A 261 -5.44 16.93 5.40
CA SER A 261 -4.88 15.72 5.96
C SER A 261 -3.79 15.17 5.05
N HIS A 262 -2.66 14.76 5.62
CA HIS A 262 -1.56 14.17 4.87
C HIS A 262 -0.78 13.15 5.69
N GLY A 263 -0.18 12.18 5.01
CA GLY A 263 0.83 11.27 5.57
C GLY A 263 2.16 11.35 4.81
N LEU A 264 2.45 12.53 4.27
CA LEU A 264 3.67 12.83 3.52
C LEU A 264 4.82 13.22 4.46
N ASP A 265 6.05 12.90 4.05
CA ASP A 265 7.27 13.38 4.71
C ASP A 265 7.41 14.91 4.62
N GLN A 266 8.29 15.49 5.43
CA GLN A 266 8.42 16.95 5.55
C GLN A 266 8.83 17.64 4.24
N ASP A 267 9.69 17.01 3.44
CA ASP A 267 10.19 17.60 2.20
C ASP A 267 9.07 17.63 1.16
N THR A 268 8.41 16.48 0.96
CA THR A 268 7.25 16.39 0.05
C THR A 268 6.13 17.32 0.50
N LEU A 269 5.89 17.44 1.81
CA LEU A 269 4.86 18.30 2.37
C LEU A 269 5.11 19.79 2.12
N ALA A 270 6.38 20.25 2.18
CA ALA A 270 6.72 21.65 1.94
C ALA A 270 6.32 22.09 0.52
N ASP A 271 6.55 21.24 -0.47
CA ASP A 271 6.15 21.48 -1.86
C ASP A 271 4.62 21.55 -2.01
N TRP A 272 3.89 20.64 -1.35
CA TRP A 272 2.42 20.66 -1.35
C TRP A 272 1.86 21.90 -0.67
N ARG A 273 2.44 22.32 0.45
CA ARG A 273 2.06 23.54 1.18
C ARG A 273 2.09 24.75 0.26
N GLN A 274 3.23 24.97 -0.37
CA GLN A 274 3.40 26.11 -1.26
C GLN A 274 2.41 26.05 -2.43
N THR A 275 2.21 24.86 -3.00
CA THR A 275 1.31 24.65 -4.13
C THR A 275 -0.15 24.98 -3.79
N PHE A 276 -0.65 24.48 -2.67
CA PHE A 276 -2.03 24.76 -2.24
C PHE A 276 -2.22 26.24 -1.93
N ILE A 277 -1.25 26.86 -1.25
CA ILE A 277 -1.28 28.30 -0.95
C ILE A 277 -1.32 29.11 -2.25
N GLU A 278 -0.42 28.85 -3.20
CA GLU A 278 -0.37 29.59 -4.47
C GLU A 278 -1.62 29.39 -5.32
N THR A 279 -2.05 28.13 -5.48
CA THR A 279 -3.19 27.79 -6.34
C THR A 279 -4.47 28.40 -5.77
N LEU A 280 -4.74 28.22 -4.48
CA LEU A 280 -5.98 28.71 -3.86
C LEU A 280 -5.96 30.22 -3.59
N ALA A 281 -4.79 30.85 -3.45
CA ALA A 281 -4.69 32.31 -3.43
C ALA A 281 -5.04 32.95 -4.80
N GLN A 282 -4.69 32.29 -5.90
CA GLN A 282 -5.09 32.74 -7.25
C GLN A 282 -6.61 32.61 -7.44
N VAL A 283 -7.17 31.49 -6.97
CA VAL A 283 -8.60 31.15 -7.04
C VAL A 283 -9.49 32.14 -6.27
N SER A 284 -9.06 32.60 -5.09
CA SER A 284 -9.89 33.48 -4.26
C SER A 284 -10.11 34.88 -4.82
N GLY A 285 -9.39 35.28 -5.89
CA GLY A 285 -9.37 36.67 -6.37
C GLY A 285 -9.05 37.64 -5.23
N ASN A 286 -9.29 38.94 -5.37
CA ASN A 286 -9.07 39.92 -4.30
C ASN A 286 -10.03 39.77 -3.08
N GLN A 287 -10.73 38.65 -2.93
CA GLN A 287 -11.51 38.33 -1.71
C GLN A 287 -10.57 37.73 -0.65
N GLN A 288 -11.05 37.63 0.61
CA GLN A 288 -10.29 37.06 1.72
C GLN A 288 -9.62 35.74 1.30
N SER A 289 -8.29 35.69 1.39
CA SER A 289 -7.50 34.55 0.95
C SER A 289 -7.83 33.32 1.79
N LEU A 290 -8.07 32.19 1.10
CA LEU A 290 -8.24 30.89 1.75
C LEU A 290 -6.90 30.43 2.33
N LYS A 291 -6.89 30.07 3.60
CA LYS A 291 -5.72 29.61 4.33
C LYS A 291 -5.81 28.10 4.57
N PRO A 292 -4.76 27.34 4.24
CA PRO A 292 -4.74 25.94 4.62
C PRO A 292 -4.56 25.79 6.13
N TYR A 293 -5.23 24.79 6.69
CA TYR A 293 -4.95 24.23 8.00
C TYR A 293 -4.44 22.80 7.80
N PHE A 294 -3.15 22.55 8.04
CA PHE A 294 -2.59 21.20 7.98
C PHE A 294 -2.72 20.50 9.32
N SER A 295 -3.19 19.26 9.31
CA SER A 295 -3.21 18.44 10.52
C SER A 295 -1.79 18.30 11.09
N GLY A 296 -1.64 18.57 12.40
CA GLY A 296 -0.36 18.50 13.10
C GLY A 296 0.41 19.82 13.24
N ASP A 297 0.05 20.89 12.52
CA ASP A 297 0.77 22.18 12.60
C ASP A 297 0.58 22.91 13.92
N THR A 298 -0.62 22.81 14.49
CA THR A 298 -0.99 23.52 15.70
C THR A 298 -1.28 22.51 16.79
N LEU A 299 -0.68 22.72 17.96
CA LEU A 299 -1.08 22.01 19.16
C LEU A 299 -2.49 22.48 19.56
N LEU A 300 -3.49 21.69 19.18
CA LEU A 300 -4.86 21.92 19.59
C LEU A 300 -5.00 21.48 21.05
N GLY A 301 -5.46 22.38 21.92
CA GLY A 301 -5.73 22.03 23.32
C GLY A 301 -6.78 20.91 23.45
N GLY A 302 -6.64 20.11 24.52
CA GLY A 302 -7.50 18.95 24.79
C GLY A 302 -7.10 17.70 23.99
N PHE A 303 -8.07 16.81 23.73
CA PHE A 303 -7.85 15.65 22.87
C PHE A 303 -7.63 16.12 21.42
N ARG A 304 -6.49 15.73 20.83
CA ARG A 304 -6.11 16.06 19.44
C ARG A 304 -7.22 15.76 18.44
N LEU A 305 -7.84 14.58 18.58
CA LEU A 305 -8.98 14.14 17.78
C LEU A 305 -10.13 15.16 17.76
N CYS A 306 -10.49 15.74 18.91
CA CYS A 306 -11.56 16.72 18.97
C CYS A 306 -11.21 18.04 18.29
N GLY A 307 -9.93 18.38 18.23
CA GLY A 307 -9.48 19.53 17.46
C GLY A 307 -9.51 19.28 15.96
N ILE A 308 -9.19 18.06 15.53
CA ILE A 308 -9.37 17.66 14.13
C ILE A 308 -10.85 17.69 13.76
N SER A 309 -11.73 17.08 14.58
CA SER A 309 -13.18 17.11 14.36
C SER A 309 -13.73 18.54 14.32
N GLU A 310 -13.25 19.43 15.20
CA GLU A 310 -13.62 20.85 15.20
C GLU A 310 -13.26 21.47 13.84
N LYS A 311 -12.02 21.30 13.39
CA LYS A 311 -11.55 21.86 12.11
C LYS A 311 -12.28 21.28 10.90
N LEU A 312 -12.53 19.98 10.85
CA LEU A 312 -13.33 19.36 9.79
C LEU A 312 -14.77 19.92 9.74
N CYS A 313 -15.34 20.25 10.91
CA CYS A 313 -16.68 20.82 11.02
C CYS A 313 -16.73 22.31 10.66
N THR A 314 -15.73 23.08 11.05
CA THR A 314 -15.77 24.56 10.97
C THR A 314 -15.07 25.16 9.76
N THR A 315 -14.25 24.39 9.04
CA THR A 315 -13.62 24.80 7.77
C THR A 315 -14.57 24.63 6.59
N ARG A 316 -14.23 25.27 5.45
CA ARG A 316 -15.07 25.23 4.25
C ARG A 316 -15.17 23.83 3.65
N PHE A 317 -14.04 23.16 3.51
CA PHE A 317 -13.88 21.83 2.95
C PHE A 317 -12.56 21.23 3.42
N SER A 318 -12.37 19.94 3.13
CA SER A 318 -11.17 19.18 3.50
C SER A 318 -10.50 18.57 2.28
N ILE A 319 -9.18 18.45 2.29
CA ILE A 319 -8.39 17.75 1.28
C ILE A 319 -7.66 16.60 1.98
N PHE A 320 -7.83 15.38 1.48
CA PHE A 320 -7.12 14.20 1.99
C PHE A 320 -6.11 13.71 0.96
N LEU A 321 -4.83 13.82 1.31
CA LEU A 321 -3.72 13.33 0.50
C LEU A 321 -3.43 11.88 0.89
N LEU A 322 -3.86 10.93 0.07
CA LEU A 322 -3.68 9.50 0.29
C LEU A 322 -2.26 9.08 -0.14
N PRO A 323 -1.35 8.80 0.81
CA PRO A 323 0.05 8.51 0.52
C PRO A 323 0.26 7.01 0.26
N PRO A 324 1.38 6.60 -0.38
CA PRO A 324 1.74 5.19 -0.54
C PRO A 324 1.90 4.45 0.79
N SER A 325 2.31 5.16 1.84
CA SER A 325 2.43 4.63 3.22
C SER A 325 1.10 4.22 3.85
N GLN A 326 -0.03 4.59 3.23
CA GLN A 326 -1.38 4.43 3.77
C GLN A 326 -1.51 4.93 5.23
N ASP A 327 -1.02 6.13 5.51
CA ASP A 327 -1.03 6.72 6.84
C ASP A 327 -2.43 6.67 7.48
N ARG A 328 -2.50 5.99 8.62
CA ARG A 328 -3.74 5.69 9.37
C ARG A 328 -4.44 6.93 9.88
N ASN A 329 -3.70 7.99 10.19
CA ASN A 329 -4.29 9.26 10.59
C ASN A 329 -5.11 9.83 9.44
N VAL A 330 -4.61 9.76 8.19
CA VAL A 330 -5.34 10.27 7.02
C VAL A 330 -6.69 9.56 6.84
N TYR A 331 -6.73 8.24 6.96
CA TYR A 331 -7.96 7.47 6.84
C TYR A 331 -8.91 7.68 8.03
N LEU A 332 -8.38 7.82 9.24
CA LEU A 332 -9.16 8.16 10.43
C LEU A 332 -9.85 9.52 10.25
N GLU A 333 -9.09 10.54 9.88
CA GLU A 333 -9.59 11.90 9.67
C GLU A 333 -10.61 11.95 8.51
N LEU A 334 -10.35 11.20 7.43
CA LEU A 334 -11.32 11.05 6.33
C LEU A 334 -12.61 10.40 6.81
N GLY A 335 -12.51 9.37 7.64
CA GLY A 335 -13.68 8.72 8.22
C GLY A 335 -14.49 9.69 9.08
N ILE A 336 -13.84 10.52 9.89
CA ILE A 336 -14.51 11.57 10.68
C ILE A 336 -15.23 12.54 9.76
N ALA A 337 -14.58 13.01 8.70
CA ALA A 337 -15.16 13.91 7.72
C ALA A 337 -16.43 13.31 7.09
N ILE A 338 -16.39 12.03 6.69
CA ILE A 338 -17.55 11.29 6.18
C ILE A 338 -18.65 11.23 7.26
N GLY A 339 -18.31 10.83 8.48
CA GLY A 339 -19.28 10.67 9.57
C GLY A 339 -19.97 11.98 9.98
N ILE A 340 -19.29 13.12 9.92
CA ILE A 340 -19.90 14.44 10.18
C ILE A 340 -20.51 15.10 8.93
N GLY A 341 -20.43 14.45 7.76
CA GLY A 341 -20.88 15.01 6.49
C GLY A 341 -20.10 16.26 6.06
N ALA A 342 -18.82 16.37 6.41
CA ALA A 342 -17.96 17.44 5.94
C ALA A 342 -17.63 17.24 4.45
N PRO A 343 -17.65 18.31 3.62
CA PRO A 343 -17.27 18.20 2.23
C PRO A 343 -15.77 17.97 2.10
N PHE A 344 -15.38 17.04 1.24
CA PHE A 344 -13.97 16.71 1.05
C PHE A 344 -13.57 16.40 -0.40
N PHE A 345 -12.27 16.49 -0.64
CA PHE A 345 -11.57 16.08 -1.86
C PHE A 345 -10.56 14.97 -1.55
N LEU A 346 -10.45 14.00 -2.45
CA LEU A 346 -9.46 12.94 -2.37
C LEU A 346 -8.38 13.13 -3.43
N ILE A 347 -7.12 13.11 -2.99
CA ILE A 347 -5.95 13.13 -3.86
C ILE A 347 -5.12 11.88 -3.57
N GLN A 348 -5.07 10.97 -4.53
CA GLN A 348 -4.36 9.70 -4.46
C GLN A 348 -2.98 9.81 -5.13
N HIS A 349 -1.92 9.42 -4.44
CA HIS A 349 -0.62 9.19 -5.07
C HIS A 349 -0.69 8.01 -6.06
N TYR A 350 -0.07 8.02 -7.25
CA TYR A 350 -0.15 6.85 -8.18
C TYR A 350 0.25 5.52 -7.53
N GLU A 351 1.27 5.54 -6.68
CA GLU A 351 1.74 4.34 -5.97
C GLU A 351 0.88 3.97 -4.77
N ALA A 352 -0.04 4.83 -4.34
CA ALA A 352 -0.91 4.53 -3.23
C ALA A 352 -1.97 3.51 -3.65
N HIS A 353 -2.02 2.39 -2.95
CA HIS A 353 -3.15 1.49 -3.03
C HIS A 353 -4.34 2.13 -2.30
N ILE A 354 -5.50 2.20 -2.97
CA ILE A 354 -6.73 2.70 -2.37
C ILE A 354 -7.54 1.54 -1.80
N PRO A 355 -8.03 1.64 -0.55
CA PRO A 355 -8.95 0.64 -0.02
C PRO A 355 -10.18 0.48 -0.91
N SER A 356 -10.62 -0.76 -1.13
CA SER A 356 -11.78 -1.09 -1.96
C SER A 356 -13.04 -0.32 -1.59
N VAL A 357 -13.22 -0.03 -0.29
CA VAL A 357 -14.32 0.79 0.24
C VAL A 357 -14.36 2.21 -0.35
N LEU A 358 -13.24 2.77 -0.81
CA LEU A 358 -13.15 4.09 -1.41
C LEU A 358 -13.09 4.06 -2.96
N GLU A 359 -13.08 2.89 -3.60
CA GLU A 359 -12.92 2.79 -5.07
C GLU A 359 -14.01 3.52 -5.86
N GLY A 360 -15.23 3.56 -5.32
CA GLY A 360 -16.37 4.25 -5.91
C GLY A 360 -16.38 5.77 -5.72
N LEU A 361 -15.49 6.32 -4.89
CA LEU A 361 -15.39 7.77 -4.71
C LEU A 361 -14.53 8.39 -5.80
N THR A 362 -14.98 9.55 -6.29
CA THR A 362 -14.14 10.33 -7.19
C THR A 362 -12.92 10.83 -6.44
N ARG A 363 -11.79 10.73 -7.13
CA ARG A 363 -10.47 11.09 -6.62
C ARG A 363 -9.58 11.48 -7.78
N TYR A 364 -8.60 12.28 -7.46
CA TYR A 364 -7.53 12.60 -8.39
C TYR A 364 -6.36 11.64 -8.21
N VAL A 365 -6.00 10.87 -9.25
CA VAL A 365 -4.86 9.95 -9.22
C VAL A 365 -3.63 10.62 -9.84
N LYS A 366 -2.57 10.77 -9.06
CA LYS A 366 -1.32 11.43 -9.47
C LYS A 366 -0.46 10.50 -10.32
N GLY A 367 -0.51 10.54 -11.65
CA GLY A 367 0.22 9.63 -12.56
C GLY A 367 1.73 9.86 -12.77
N GLY A 368 2.38 10.85 -12.13
CA GLY A 368 3.83 11.05 -12.29
C GLY A 368 4.49 12.03 -11.31
N LEU A 369 5.73 12.45 -11.60
CA LEU A 369 6.47 13.46 -10.82
C LEU A 369 5.65 14.75 -10.67
N PHE A 370 5.86 15.55 -9.62
CA PHE A 370 5.12 16.80 -9.35
C PHE A 370 4.93 17.72 -10.59
N ARG A 371 5.89 17.70 -11.53
CA ARG A 371 5.83 18.42 -12.81
C ARG A 371 4.76 17.92 -13.80
N THR A 372 4.38 16.64 -13.80
CA THR A 372 3.34 16.09 -14.69
C THR A 372 1.94 16.26 -14.14
N MET A 373 1.77 16.23 -12.81
CA MET A 373 0.49 16.53 -12.14
C MET A 373 -0.10 17.87 -12.64
N ARG A 374 0.76 18.88 -12.75
CA ARG A 374 0.44 20.23 -13.24
C ARG A 374 0.01 20.30 -14.71
N ARG A 375 0.44 19.34 -15.54
CA ARG A 375 0.13 19.25 -16.97
C ARG A 375 -1.08 18.34 -17.23
N GLU A 376 -1.20 17.28 -16.44
CA GLU A 376 -2.26 16.27 -16.52
C GLU A 376 -3.58 16.79 -15.95
N LEU A 377 -3.56 17.46 -14.79
CA LEU A 377 -4.77 18.10 -14.27
C LEU A 377 -5.30 19.17 -15.25
N ALA A 378 -4.43 20.05 -15.77
CA ALA A 378 -4.84 21.11 -16.70
C ALA A 378 -5.48 20.59 -18.01
N SER A 379 -5.21 19.33 -18.40
CA SER A 379 -5.70 18.73 -19.64
C SER A 379 -6.76 17.63 -19.45
N ARG A 380 -6.98 17.16 -18.22
CA ARG A 380 -7.88 16.03 -17.92
C ARG A 380 -8.87 16.30 -16.78
N ILE A 381 -8.97 17.53 -16.28
CA ILE A 381 -10.01 17.89 -15.31
C ILE A 381 -11.43 17.62 -15.85
N GLU A 382 -11.67 17.74 -17.16
CA GLU A 382 -12.96 17.36 -17.74
C GLU A 382 -13.24 15.84 -17.72
N GLU A 383 -12.21 14.98 -17.65
CA GLU A 383 -12.34 13.51 -17.60
C GLU A 383 -12.49 12.98 -16.16
N TYR A 384 -11.91 13.67 -15.17
CA TYR A 384 -12.05 13.33 -13.76
C TYR A 384 -13.12 14.23 -13.15
N ASN A 385 -14.28 13.67 -12.85
CA ASN A 385 -15.37 14.40 -12.22
C ASN A 385 -14.96 14.82 -10.80
N PHE A 386 -14.16 15.89 -10.58
CA PHE A 386 -13.72 16.38 -9.26
C PHE A 386 -14.93 16.84 -8.44
N GLY A 387 -15.73 15.87 -8.03
CA GLY A 387 -16.85 16.05 -7.17
C GLY A 387 -16.30 16.32 -5.79
N VAL A 388 -16.63 17.49 -5.25
CA VAL A 388 -16.75 17.62 -3.81
C VAL A 388 -17.62 16.46 -3.35
N VAL A 389 -17.02 15.51 -2.63
CA VAL A 389 -17.80 14.39 -2.10
C VAL A 389 -18.60 14.96 -0.94
N ARG A 390 -19.89 15.16 -1.19
CA ARG A 390 -20.87 15.42 -0.15
C ARG A 390 -21.48 14.08 0.21
N PHE A 391 -20.90 13.43 1.21
CA PHE A 391 -21.52 12.26 1.80
C PHE A 391 -22.70 12.72 2.67
N THR A 392 -23.78 13.15 2.02
CA THR A 392 -25.05 13.55 2.63
C THR A 392 -26.07 12.46 2.36
N THR A 393 -25.75 11.22 2.71
CA THR A 393 -26.80 10.20 2.81
C THR A 393 -27.76 10.65 3.92
N ASN A 394 -29.06 10.50 3.71
CA ASN A 394 -30.05 10.53 4.79
C ASN A 394 -29.79 9.30 5.66
N LEU A 395 -28.75 9.45 6.47
CA LEU A 395 -28.21 8.45 7.36
C LEU A 395 -29.35 7.91 8.22
N PRO A 396 -29.73 6.63 8.09
CA PRO A 396 -30.81 6.07 8.88
C PRO A 396 -30.55 6.32 10.36
N THR A 397 -31.64 6.56 11.10
CA THR A 397 -31.56 6.70 12.55
C THR A 397 -30.87 5.45 13.10
N ALA A 398 -29.94 5.63 14.02
CA ALA A 398 -29.23 4.54 14.68
C ALA A 398 -30.17 3.38 15.00
N SER A 399 -29.91 2.22 14.39
CA SER A 399 -30.72 1.05 14.67
C SER A 399 -30.33 0.45 16.00
N ASN A 400 -31.30 -0.13 16.69
CA ASN A 400 -31.10 -0.92 17.91
C ASN A 400 -31.11 -2.43 17.62
N LYS A 401 -30.83 -2.83 16.37
CA LYS A 401 -30.57 -4.24 16.04
C LYS A 401 -29.61 -4.81 17.07
N SER A 402 -29.83 -6.04 17.52
CA SER A 402 -28.91 -6.72 18.44
C SER A 402 -27.66 -7.18 17.69
N GLU A 403 -26.96 -6.24 17.06
CA GLU A 403 -25.78 -6.42 16.23
C GLU A 403 -24.69 -5.46 16.72
N TYR A 404 -23.43 -5.90 16.66
CA TYR A 404 -22.26 -5.06 16.87
C TYR A 404 -21.22 -5.32 15.79
N LEU A 405 -20.48 -4.27 15.43
CA LEU A 405 -19.47 -4.35 14.39
C LEU A 405 -18.10 -4.67 15.00
N ILE A 406 -17.33 -5.55 14.35
CA ILE A 406 -15.91 -5.72 14.64
C ILE A 406 -15.11 -5.40 13.38
N ALA A 407 -14.04 -4.63 13.54
CA ALA A 407 -13.08 -4.38 12.48
C ALA A 407 -11.66 -4.55 13.03
N ALA A 408 -10.99 -5.60 12.56
CA ALA A 408 -9.64 -5.96 12.99
C ALA A 408 -8.58 -5.69 11.90
N GLY A 409 -8.96 -5.78 10.63
CA GLY A 409 -8.09 -5.57 9.48
C GLY A 409 -8.27 -6.65 8.41
N GLU A 410 -7.25 -6.82 7.57
CA GLU A 410 -7.22 -7.81 6.48
C GLU A 410 -6.10 -8.85 6.64
N LEU A 411 -5.62 -9.08 7.86
CA LEU A 411 -4.54 -10.03 8.19
C LEU A 411 -5.08 -11.34 8.79
N ILE A 412 -4.29 -12.42 8.72
CA ILE A 412 -4.67 -13.74 9.28
C ILE A 412 -4.95 -13.65 10.80
N GLU A 413 -4.17 -12.83 11.52
CA GLU A 413 -4.38 -12.61 12.96
C GLU A 413 -5.73 -11.94 13.29
N ASP A 414 -6.42 -11.38 12.29
CA ASP A 414 -7.70 -10.69 12.50
C ASP A 414 -8.85 -11.68 12.67
N GLU A 415 -8.79 -12.87 12.07
CA GLU A 415 -9.76 -13.94 12.33
C GLU A 415 -9.69 -14.38 13.79
N ASP A 416 -8.49 -14.54 14.34
CA ASP A 416 -8.28 -14.90 15.75
C ASP A 416 -8.78 -13.79 16.70
N PHE A 417 -8.53 -12.52 16.35
CA PHE A 417 -9.03 -11.38 17.10
C PHE A 417 -10.57 -11.34 17.08
N GLU A 418 -11.18 -11.40 15.91
CA GLU A 418 -12.63 -11.35 15.72
C GLU A 418 -13.31 -12.52 16.42
N ALA A 419 -12.78 -13.74 16.26
CA ALA A 419 -13.29 -14.94 16.93
C ALA A 419 -13.18 -14.82 18.46
N SER A 420 -12.07 -14.30 18.99
CA SER A 420 -11.88 -14.14 20.44
C SER A 420 -12.87 -13.16 21.05
N VAL A 421 -13.12 -12.03 20.37
CA VAL A 421 -14.10 -11.03 20.80
C VAL A 421 -15.53 -11.56 20.65
N ALA A 422 -15.82 -12.22 19.51
CA ALA A 422 -17.12 -12.81 19.23
C ALA A 422 -17.51 -13.89 20.24
N GLU A 423 -16.59 -14.79 20.57
CA GLU A 423 -16.86 -15.83 21.55
C GLU A 423 -17.03 -15.26 22.96
N ALA A 424 -16.22 -14.27 23.34
CA ALA A 424 -16.34 -13.62 24.64
C ALA A 424 -17.70 -12.94 24.81
N LEU A 425 -18.15 -12.20 23.81
CA LEU A 425 -19.43 -11.49 23.84
C LEU A 425 -20.61 -12.44 23.67
N GLY A 426 -20.54 -13.43 22.79
CA GLY A 426 -21.61 -14.41 22.60
C GLY A 426 -21.89 -15.25 23.86
N ASN A 427 -20.85 -15.56 24.64
CA ASN A 427 -21.01 -16.23 25.93
C ASN A 427 -21.69 -15.35 27.00
N ALA A 428 -21.50 -14.03 26.94
CA ALA A 428 -22.05 -13.08 27.92
C ALA A 428 -23.41 -12.50 27.50
N TYR A 429 -23.67 -12.42 26.19
CA TYR A 429 -24.84 -11.75 25.58
C TYR A 429 -25.33 -12.58 24.38
N SER A 430 -26.13 -13.61 24.63
CA SER A 430 -26.57 -14.59 23.62
C SER A 430 -27.36 -13.99 22.43
N ASP A 431 -28.04 -12.87 22.65
CA ASP A 431 -28.87 -12.23 21.64
C ASP A 431 -28.08 -11.28 20.74
N LEU A 432 -26.81 -11.04 21.07
CA LEU A 432 -25.94 -10.11 20.36
C LEU A 432 -25.21 -10.82 19.22
N LYS A 433 -25.41 -10.34 17.99
CA LYS A 433 -24.81 -10.88 16.78
C LYS A 433 -23.60 -10.06 16.34
N VAL A 434 -22.52 -10.74 15.98
CA VAL A 434 -21.33 -10.09 15.41
C VAL A 434 -21.56 -9.78 13.93
N VAL A 435 -21.13 -8.59 13.51
CA VAL A 435 -20.99 -8.21 12.10
C VAL A 435 -19.51 -7.97 11.85
N SER A 436 -18.83 -8.95 11.23
CA SER A 436 -17.45 -8.78 10.77
C SER A 436 -17.43 -7.81 9.61
N LEU A 437 -16.61 -6.75 9.72
CA LEU A 437 -16.47 -5.79 8.63
C LEU A 437 -15.94 -6.48 7.37
N THR A 438 -14.94 -7.35 7.52
CA THR A 438 -14.31 -8.06 6.41
C THR A 438 -15.29 -8.97 5.69
N GLU A 439 -16.16 -9.68 6.42
CA GLU A 439 -17.20 -10.51 5.82
C GLU A 439 -18.27 -9.66 5.10
N ARG A 440 -18.70 -8.57 5.74
CA ARG A 440 -19.77 -7.72 5.21
C ARG A 440 -19.39 -7.03 3.92
N LEU A 441 -18.15 -6.57 3.79
CA LEU A 441 -17.66 -5.94 2.56
C LEU A 441 -17.43 -6.95 1.42
N ARG A 442 -17.29 -8.26 1.72
CA ARG A 442 -17.16 -9.33 0.71
C ARG A 442 -18.50 -9.73 0.10
N THR A 443 -19.61 -9.61 0.84
CA THR A 443 -20.93 -9.93 0.30
C THR A 443 -21.33 -8.90 -0.75
N LYS A 444 -21.42 -9.32 -2.02
CA LYS A 444 -21.92 -8.50 -3.13
C LYS A 444 -23.37 -8.09 -2.85
N SER A 445 -23.57 -6.92 -2.25
CA SER A 445 -24.88 -6.26 -2.15
C SER A 445 -25.24 -5.61 -3.49
N GLU A 446 -26.53 -5.50 -3.77
CA GLU A 446 -27.09 -4.79 -4.92
C GLU A 446 -26.95 -3.25 -4.81
N SER A 447 -26.61 -2.73 -3.63
CA SER A 447 -26.30 -1.31 -3.41
C SER A 447 -25.02 -0.92 -4.15
N SER A 448 -25.03 0.21 -4.86
CA SER A 448 -23.96 0.58 -5.79
C SER A 448 -22.59 0.79 -5.13
N TRP A 449 -22.48 1.20 -3.85
CA TRP A 449 -21.20 1.58 -3.25
C TRP A 449 -20.88 0.88 -1.92
N ILE A 450 -19.65 0.35 -1.79
CA ILE A 450 -19.13 -0.34 -0.61
C ILE A 450 -19.06 0.60 0.62
N LEU A 451 -18.74 1.89 0.42
CA LEU A 451 -18.72 2.88 1.49
C LEU A 451 -20.10 3.06 2.16
N GLU A 452 -21.17 3.10 1.37
CA GLU A 452 -22.52 3.23 1.92
C GLU A 452 -22.86 2.04 2.80
N GLN A 453 -22.50 0.82 2.38
CA GLN A 453 -22.68 -0.39 3.18
C GLN A 453 -21.88 -0.35 4.49
N LEU A 454 -20.65 0.17 4.46
CA LEU A 454 -19.85 0.37 5.68
C LEU A 454 -20.55 1.34 6.63
N VAL A 455 -21.01 2.48 6.12
CA VAL A 455 -21.68 3.49 6.94
C VAL A 455 -23.00 2.95 7.51
N GLU A 456 -23.81 2.27 6.70
CA GLU A 456 -25.02 1.60 7.13
C GLU A 456 -24.75 0.55 8.21
N ALA A 457 -23.70 -0.26 8.05
CA ALA A 457 -23.32 -1.26 9.04
C ALA A 457 -22.94 -0.63 10.39
N ILE A 458 -22.17 0.47 10.38
CA ILE A 458 -21.81 1.24 11.58
C ILE A 458 -23.06 1.82 12.25
N GLN A 459 -24.02 2.32 11.48
CA GLN A 459 -25.25 2.90 12.00
C GLN A 459 -26.23 1.87 12.53
N ALA A 460 -26.30 0.71 11.88
CA ALA A 460 -27.16 -0.38 12.27
C ALA A 460 -26.70 -1.07 13.55
N SER A 461 -25.39 -1.05 13.81
CA SER A 461 -24.76 -1.68 14.97
C SER A 461 -24.96 -0.87 16.24
N ARG A 462 -25.23 -1.52 17.38
CA ARG A 462 -25.35 -0.86 18.70
C ARG A 462 -24.05 -0.19 19.14
N PHE A 463 -22.94 -0.85 18.85
CA PHE A 463 -21.59 -0.37 19.09
C PHE A 463 -20.62 -1.05 18.12
N ALA A 464 -19.38 -0.58 18.11
CA ALA A 464 -18.31 -1.17 17.32
C ALA A 464 -17.04 -1.43 18.15
N ILE A 465 -16.26 -2.43 17.74
CA ILE A 465 -14.96 -2.76 18.33
C ILE A 465 -13.90 -2.70 17.24
N TYR A 466 -12.88 -1.86 17.45
CA TYR A 466 -11.81 -1.61 16.48
C TYR A 466 -10.46 -2.06 17.03
N ARG A 467 -9.72 -2.83 16.23
CA ARG A 467 -8.27 -3.01 16.43
C ARG A 467 -7.56 -1.77 15.88
N VAL A 468 -6.69 -1.13 16.66
CA VAL A 468 -6.10 0.18 16.33
C VAL A 468 -4.57 0.21 16.39
N ASP A 469 -3.93 -0.91 16.04
CA ASP A 469 -2.48 -1.02 16.01
C ASP A 469 -1.87 -0.79 14.62
N GLU A 470 -0.54 -0.74 14.55
CA GLU A 470 0.25 -0.61 13.31
C GLU A 470 0.03 -1.72 12.27
N SER A 471 -0.67 -2.81 12.63
CA SER A 471 -1.04 -3.88 11.70
C SER A 471 -2.45 -3.73 11.16
N SER A 472 -3.27 -2.85 11.75
CA SER A 472 -4.65 -2.65 11.36
C SER A 472 -4.74 -1.92 10.01
N SER A 473 -5.73 -2.33 9.21
CA SER A 473 -5.95 -1.84 7.84
C SER A 473 -6.39 -0.37 7.80
N PRO A 474 -6.16 0.36 6.70
CA PRO A 474 -6.74 1.69 6.47
C PRO A 474 -8.27 1.70 6.58
N THR A 475 -8.92 0.64 6.12
CA THR A 475 -10.38 0.45 6.22
C THR A 475 -10.85 0.45 7.67
N THR A 476 -10.09 -0.15 8.59
CA THR A 476 -10.38 -0.16 10.03
C THR A 476 -10.35 1.26 10.61
N PHE A 477 -9.35 2.07 10.24
CA PHE A 477 -9.25 3.47 10.67
C PHE A 477 -10.32 4.37 10.05
N LEU A 478 -10.65 4.15 8.78
CA LEU A 478 -11.78 4.80 8.12
C LEU A 478 -13.09 4.50 8.86
N ALA A 479 -13.35 3.23 9.18
CA ALA A 479 -14.54 2.80 9.91
C ALA A 479 -14.60 3.39 11.33
N LEU A 480 -13.47 3.42 12.04
CA LEU A 480 -13.34 4.08 13.35
C LEU A 480 -13.66 5.58 13.23
N GLY A 481 -13.10 6.25 12.22
CA GLY A 481 -13.37 7.67 11.95
C GLY A 481 -14.84 7.94 11.70
N ILE A 482 -15.51 7.11 10.89
CA ILE A 482 -16.94 7.20 10.63
C ILE A 482 -17.73 7.05 11.94
N SER A 483 -17.39 6.06 12.77
CA SER A 483 -18.02 5.89 14.09
C SER A 483 -17.86 7.11 15.00
N ILE A 484 -16.67 7.74 15.01
CA ILE A 484 -16.42 8.98 15.76
C ILE A 484 -17.29 10.11 15.22
N GLY A 485 -17.29 10.34 13.90
CA GLY A 485 -18.07 11.42 13.29
C GLY A 485 -19.57 11.26 13.53
N LEU A 486 -20.07 10.03 13.48
CA LEU A 486 -21.46 9.67 13.78
C LEU A 486 -21.79 9.60 15.27
N ASN A 487 -20.81 9.80 16.16
CA ASN A 487 -20.93 9.63 17.60
C ASN A 487 -21.51 8.26 18.00
N ARG A 488 -21.09 7.19 17.32
CA ARG A 488 -21.48 5.82 17.68
C ARG A 488 -20.66 5.34 18.88
N PRO A 489 -21.21 4.53 19.78
CA PRO A 489 -20.43 3.90 20.83
C PRO A 489 -19.37 2.97 20.24
N PHE A 490 -18.13 3.06 20.70
CA PHE A 490 -17.07 2.16 20.25
C PHE A 490 -16.06 1.83 21.36
N LEU A 491 -15.34 0.73 21.16
CA LEU A 491 -14.14 0.37 21.92
C LEU A 491 -12.95 0.28 20.97
N MET A 492 -11.81 0.78 21.42
CA MET A 492 -10.54 0.64 20.72
C MET A 492 -9.67 -0.36 21.47
N ILE A 493 -9.05 -1.27 20.73
CA ILE A 493 -8.24 -2.35 21.27
C ILE A 493 -6.91 -2.39 20.52
N HIS A 494 -5.81 -2.62 21.22
CA HIS A 494 -4.50 -2.81 20.59
C HIS A 494 -3.68 -3.89 21.30
N ARG A 495 -2.80 -4.54 20.53
CA ARG A 495 -1.89 -5.55 21.06
C ARG A 495 -0.72 -4.89 21.79
N THR A 496 -0.32 -5.47 22.91
CA THR A 496 0.86 -5.02 23.67
C THR A 496 2.11 -4.98 22.80
N GLY A 497 2.86 -3.89 22.92
CA GLY A 497 4.11 -3.67 22.18
C GLY A 497 3.92 -3.20 20.74
N ARG A 498 2.68 -2.99 20.28
CA ARG A 498 2.37 -2.37 18.99
C ARG A 498 2.07 -0.88 19.15
N GLU A 499 2.50 -0.09 18.17
CA GLU A 499 2.22 1.34 18.15
C GLU A 499 0.76 1.63 17.79
N VAL A 500 0.24 2.74 18.33
CA VAL A 500 -1.07 3.31 18.00
C VAL A 500 -0.88 4.68 17.34
N PRO A 501 -1.71 5.05 16.34
CA PRO A 501 -1.61 6.33 15.67
C PRO A 501 -1.70 7.52 16.61
N LEU A 502 -1.00 8.60 16.25
CA LEU A 502 -0.83 9.77 17.09
C LEU A 502 -2.15 10.47 17.43
N ASP A 503 -3.12 10.48 16.51
CA ASP A 503 -4.40 11.17 16.67
C ASP A 503 -5.30 10.57 17.75
N ILE A 504 -5.17 9.26 18.01
CA ILE A 504 -5.92 8.55 19.04
C ILE A 504 -5.14 8.37 20.35
N ARG A 505 -3.89 8.85 20.42
CA ARG A 505 -3.12 8.82 21.67
C ARG A 505 -3.82 9.68 22.72
N GLY A 506 -3.89 9.15 23.94
CA GLY A 506 -4.59 9.79 25.07
C GLY A 506 -6.08 9.44 25.17
N MET A 507 -6.64 8.73 24.19
CA MET A 507 -7.95 8.10 24.34
C MET A 507 -7.84 6.79 25.15
N THR A 508 -8.95 6.33 25.72
CA THR A 508 -9.00 5.03 26.38
C THR A 508 -8.92 3.93 25.33
N ILE A 509 -7.81 3.19 25.32
CA ILE A 509 -7.58 2.03 24.45
C ILE A 509 -7.29 0.83 25.34
N TYR A 510 -7.98 -0.28 25.11
CA TYR A 510 -7.71 -1.53 25.82
C TYR A 510 -6.51 -2.24 25.22
N GLN A 511 -5.59 -2.63 26.09
CA GLN A 511 -4.37 -3.32 25.71
C GLN A 511 -4.47 -4.81 26.04
N PHE A 512 -4.19 -5.68 25.08
CA PHE A 512 -4.18 -7.14 25.29
C PHE A 512 -2.82 -7.77 24.93
N ASN A 513 -2.43 -8.80 25.68
CA ASN A 513 -1.16 -9.51 25.46
C ASN A 513 -1.30 -10.70 24.51
N SER A 514 -2.47 -11.34 24.51
CA SER A 514 -2.78 -12.51 23.68
C SER A 514 -4.29 -12.63 23.45
N PHE A 515 -4.70 -13.35 22.41
CA PHE A 515 -6.12 -13.58 22.10
C PHE A 515 -6.86 -14.33 23.22
N VAL A 516 -6.19 -15.27 23.89
CA VAL A 516 -6.73 -15.95 25.09
C VAL A 516 -7.00 -14.97 26.23
N ASN A 517 -6.12 -13.99 26.43
CA ASN A 517 -6.32 -12.95 27.44
C ASN A 517 -7.46 -12.01 27.05
N LEU A 518 -7.48 -11.55 25.79
CA LEU A 518 -8.55 -10.71 25.22
C LEU A 518 -9.92 -11.36 25.45
N LYS A 519 -10.07 -12.64 25.08
CA LYS A 519 -11.31 -13.41 25.26
C LYS A 519 -11.78 -13.47 26.72
N LYS A 520 -10.86 -13.61 27.68
CA LYS A 520 -11.20 -13.71 29.11
C LYS A 520 -11.51 -12.36 29.74
N GLU A 521 -10.83 -11.30 29.32
CA GLU A 521 -10.83 -10.03 30.04
C GLU A 521 -11.74 -8.97 29.42
N ILE A 522 -12.02 -9.00 28.11
CA ILE A 522 -12.72 -7.89 27.43
C ILE A 522 -14.07 -7.54 28.09
N VAL A 523 -14.90 -8.54 28.36
CA VAL A 523 -16.23 -8.33 28.99
C VAL A 523 -16.08 -7.80 30.42
N LEU A 524 -15.16 -8.36 31.20
CA LEU A 524 -14.92 -7.96 32.59
C LEU A 524 -14.38 -6.52 32.67
N ARG A 525 -13.43 -6.16 31.81
CA ARG A 525 -12.78 -4.85 31.77
C ARG A 525 -13.71 -3.75 31.28
N HIS A 526 -14.66 -4.08 30.41
CA HIS A 526 -15.60 -3.14 29.80
C HIS A 526 -17.05 -3.43 30.18
N GLN A 527 -17.28 -3.99 31.37
CA GLN A 527 -18.62 -4.37 31.84
C GLN A 527 -19.61 -3.21 31.74
N LEU A 528 -19.24 -2.01 32.22
CA LEU A 528 -20.12 -0.83 32.16
C LEU A 528 -20.49 -0.43 30.73
N PHE A 529 -19.58 -0.60 29.77
CA PHE A 529 -19.83 -0.31 28.37
C PHE A 529 -20.83 -1.33 27.79
N PHE A 530 -20.60 -2.62 28.01
CA PHE A 530 -21.49 -3.67 27.50
C PHE A 530 -22.84 -3.71 28.21
N GLU A 531 -22.92 -3.41 29.51
CA GLU A 531 -24.20 -3.26 30.20
C GLU A 531 -25.06 -2.14 29.62
N ARG A 532 -24.42 -1.09 29.10
CA ARG A 532 -25.11 0.05 28.49
C ARG A 532 -25.52 -0.19 27.04
N TYR A 533 -24.70 -0.91 26.26
CA TYR A 533 -24.87 -0.99 24.80
C TYR A 533 -25.14 -2.40 24.26
N ALA A 534 -24.92 -3.46 25.04
CA ALA A 534 -25.17 -4.85 24.62
C ALA A 534 -26.51 -5.41 25.12
N LYS A 535 -27.04 -4.91 26.25
CA LYS A 535 -28.41 -5.16 26.71
C LYS A 535 -29.36 -4.24 25.95
#